data_AF-B4VQI3-F1
#
_entry.id   AF-B4VQI3-F1
#
_cell.length_a   1.000
_cell.length_b   1.000
_cell.length_c   1.000
_cell.angle_alpha   90.00
_cell.angle_beta   90.00
_cell.angle_gamma   90.00
#
_symmetry.space_group_name_H-M   'P 1'
#
loop_
_entity.id
_entity.type
_entity.pdbx_description
1 polymer ?
#
loop_
_entity_poly.entity_id
_entity_poly.type
_entity_poly.pdbx_seq_one_letter_code
_entity_poly.pdbx_strand_id
1 'polypeptide(L)' 'MFVALDHQQWGNFDTQSNTVQLHEQHQAGDQDLLDLAAVYTVLNGGTVFAVESERVPAQSPIAAVFRY' A
#
# COMPACT_ATOMS: atom_id res chain seq x y z
N MET A 1 8.52 4.63 3.86
CA MET A 1 7.26 4.70 3.09
C MET A 1 6.28 5.56 3.86
N PHE A 2 5.58 6.46 3.18
CA PHE A 2 4.42 7.20 3.68
C PHE A 2 3.16 6.57 3.09
N VAL A 3 2.12 6.40 3.91
CA VAL A 3 0.83 5.84 3.47
C VAL A 3 -0.32 6.63 4.10
N ALA A 4 -1.35 6.91 3.30
CA ALA A 4 -2.55 7.60 3.73
C ALA A 4 -3.40 6.73 4.66
N LEU A 5 -3.92 7.29 5.75
CA LEU A 5 -4.78 6.61 6.72
C LEU A 5 -6.25 6.53 6.29
N ASP A 6 -6.67 7.39 5.37
CA ASP A 6 -8.06 7.59 4.95
C ASP A 6 -8.34 7.10 3.52
N HIS A 7 -7.36 6.42 2.91
CA HIS A 7 -7.50 5.79 1.60
C HIS A 7 -7.35 4.29 1.72
N GLN A 8 -8.14 3.58 0.92
CA GLN A 8 -8.06 2.13 0.77
C GLN A 8 -7.95 1.81 -0.70
N GLN A 9 -7.08 0.86 -1.04
CA GLN A 9 -7.02 0.31 -2.40
C GLN A 9 -7.36 -1.16 -2.33
N TRP A 10 -8.57 -1.51 -2.74
CA TRP A 10 -9.00 -2.91 -2.78
C TRP A 10 -8.34 -3.66 -3.93
N GLY A 11 -8.08 -4.94 -3.68
CA GLY A 11 -7.59 -5.84 -4.70
C GLY A 11 -6.93 -7.09 -4.12
N ASN A 12 -6.17 -7.77 -4.97
CA ASN A 12 -5.45 -8.98 -4.62
C ASN A 12 -4.02 -8.93 -5.14
N PHE A 13 -3.09 -9.49 -4.36
CA PHE A 13 -1.69 -9.65 -4.74
C PHE A 13 -1.32 -11.13 -4.71
N ASP A 14 -0.98 -11.67 -5.88
CA ASP A 14 -0.48 -13.03 -6.01
C ASP A 14 1.05 -13.05 -5.91
N THR A 15 1.54 -13.55 -4.77
CA THR A 15 2.97 -13.68 -4.49
C THR A 15 3.71 -14.67 -5.40
N GLN A 16 3.02 -15.64 -6.00
CA GLN A 16 3.65 -16.63 -6.89
C GLN A 16 3.92 -16.05 -8.27
N SER A 17 2.94 -15.34 -8.84
CA SER A 17 3.07 -14.67 -10.14
C SER A 17 3.61 -13.25 -10.05
N ASN A 18 3.72 -12.68 -8.84
CA ASN A 18 4.07 -11.29 -8.57
C ASN A 18 3.17 -10.30 -9.32
N THR A 19 1.86 -10.57 -9.33
CA THR A 19 0.86 -9.73 -10.02
C THR A 19 -0.12 -9.11 -9.03
N VAL A 20 -0.56 -7.90 -9.34
CA VAL A 20 -1.56 -7.17 -8.56
C VAL A 20 -2.81 -6.97 -9.43
N GLN A 21 -3.97 -7.26 -8.85
CA GLN A 21 -5.27 -6.96 -9.44
C GLN A 21 -5.94 -5.87 -8.58
N LEU A 22 -6.29 -4.76 -9.20
CA LEU A 22 -6.93 -3.62 -8.52
C LEU A 22 -8.43 -3.66 -8.73
N HIS A 23 -9.18 -3.38 -7.67
CA HIS A 23 -10.63 -3.28 -7.71
C HIS A 23 -11.07 -1.90 -7.22
N GLU A 24 -12.04 -1.29 -7.93
CA GLU A 24 -12.63 0.01 -7.54
C GLU A 24 -13.52 -0.11 -6.30
N GLN A 25 -14.12 -1.29 -6.09
CA GLN A 25 -15.01 -1.59 -4.97
C GLN A 25 -14.55 -2.89 -4.31
N HIS A 26 -14.77 -2.98 -3.00
CA HIS A 26 -14.42 -4.18 -2.24
C HIS A 26 -15.17 -5.41 -2.76
N GLN A 27 -14.43 -6.47 -3.07
CA GLN A 27 -14.95 -7.79 -3.41
C GLN A 27 -14.59 -8.82 -2.35
N ALA A 28 -15.34 -9.92 -2.30
CA ALA A 28 -15.08 -11.00 -1.36
C ALA A 28 -13.66 -11.58 -1.58
N GLY A 29 -12.82 -11.50 -0.55
CA GLY A 29 -11.43 -11.95 -0.59
C GLY A 29 -10.42 -10.85 -0.92
N ASP A 30 -10.87 -9.64 -1.21
CA ASP A 30 -9.97 -8.49 -1.37
C ASP A 30 -9.31 -8.12 -0.06
N GLN A 31 -8.08 -7.63 -0.19
CA GLN A 31 -7.31 -7.02 0.88
C GLN A 31 -7.12 -5.54 0.55
N ASP A 32 -6.80 -4.75 1.58
CA ASP A 32 -6.31 -3.40 1.37
C ASP A 32 -4.84 -3.49 0.96
N LEU A 33 -4.56 -3.15 -0.30
CA LEU A 33 -3.24 -3.23 -0.89
C LEU A 33 -2.28 -2.18 -0.31
N LEU A 34 -2.80 -1.07 0.24
CA LEU A 34 -1.96 -0.07 0.92
C LEU A 34 -1.47 -0.61 2.26
N ASP A 35 -2.35 -1.24 3.03
CA ASP A 35 -1.99 -1.93 4.27
C ASP A 35 -1.05 -3.10 3.99
N LEU A 36 -1.32 -3.88 2.95
CA LEU A 36 -0.43 -4.97 2.54
C LEU A 36 0.97 -4.44 2.21
N ALA A 37 1.08 -3.37 1.43
CA ALA A 37 2.36 -2.72 1.12
C ALA A 37 3.08 -2.21 2.37
N ALA A 38 2.34 -1.71 3.37
CA ALA A 38 2.91 -1.31 4.66
C ALA A 38 3.51 -2.49 5.42
N VAL A 39 2.77 -3.60 5.52
CA VAL A 39 3.27 -4.83 6.13
C VAL A 39 4.53 -5.33 5.43
N TYR A 40 4.51 -5.44 4.10
CA TYR A 40 5.69 -5.85 3.33
C TYR A 40 6.88 -4.91 3.52
N THR A 41 6.65 -3.61 3.61
CA THR A 41 7.73 -2.63 3.86
C THR A 41 8.40 -2.89 5.21
N VAL A 42 7.61 -3.09 6.27
CA VAL A 42 8.14 -3.41 7.61
C VAL A 42 8.88 -4.75 7.60
N LEU A 43 8.30 -5.78 6.98
CA LEU A 43 8.92 -7.11 6.87
C LEU A 43 10.27 -7.06 6.12
N ASN A 44 10.39 -6.18 5.12
CA ASN A 44 11.63 -5.95 4.40
C ASN A 44 12.56 -4.95 5.09
N GLY A 45 12.31 -4.60 6.37
CA GLY A 45 13.16 -3.72 7.16
C GLY A 45 13.14 -2.25 6.72
N GLY A 46 12.05 -1.82 6.10
CA GLY A 46 11.74 -0.41 5.84
C GLY A 46 10.92 0.20 6.98
N THR A 47 10.90 1.52 7.05
CA THR A 47 10.05 2.27 8.01
C THR A 47 8.79 2.75 7.32
N VAL A 48 7.64 2.59 7.98
CA VAL A 48 6.34 3.09 7.53
C VAL A 48 5.89 4.25 8.39
N PHE A 49 5.41 5.31 7.74
CA PHE A 49 4.79 6.47 8.35
C PHE A 49 3.35 6.55 7.86
N ALA A 50 2.40 6.19 8.73
CA ALA A 50 0.99 6.36 8.44
C ALA A 50 0.58 7.81 8.76
N VAL A 51 0.04 8.53 7.78
CA VAL A 51 -0.23 9.97 7.86
C VAL A 51 -1.57 10.31 7.18
N GLU A 52 -2.10 11.50 7.45
CA GLU A 52 -3.21 12.07 6.67
C GLU A 52 -2.80 12.23 5.20
N SER A 53 -3.74 12.06 4.26
CA SER A 53 -3.48 12.09 2.82
C SER A 53 -2.76 13.34 2.33
N GLU A 54 -3.05 14.50 2.91
CA GLU A 54 -2.42 15.78 2.56
C GLU A 54 -0.93 15.81 2.91
N ARG A 55 -0.47 14.91 3.77
CA ARG A 55 0.93 14.78 4.18
C ARG A 55 1.68 13.72 3.39
N VAL A 56 0.99 12.92 2.56
CA VAL A 56 1.69 12.00 1.66
C VAL A 56 2.32 12.81 0.52
N PRO A 57 3.63 12.66 0.27
CA PRO A 57 4.28 13.35 -0.83
C PRO A 57 3.63 13.04 -2.18
N ALA A 58 3.75 13.98 -3.13
CA ALA A 58 3.32 13.82 -4.53
C ALA A 58 1.81 13.58 -4.75
N GLN A 59 0.94 13.92 -3.78
CA GLN A 59 -0.52 13.81 -3.90
C GLN A 59 -0.98 12.39 -4.28
N SER A 60 -0.26 11.38 -3.80
CA SER A 60 -0.58 9.97 -3.98
C SER A 60 -1.04 9.36 -2.66
N PRO A 61 -1.78 8.23 -2.67
CA PRO A 61 -2.15 7.53 -1.44
C PRO A 61 -0.95 6.87 -0.74
N ILE A 62 0.18 6.73 -1.44
CA ILE A 62 1.40 6.09 -0.92
C ILE A 62 2.64 6.63 -1.63
N ALA A 63 3.75 6.76 -0.91
CA ALA A 63 5.06 7.16 -1.46
C ALA A 63 6.22 6.47 -0.72
N ALA A 64 7.23 6.02 -1.47
CA ALA A 64 8.40 5.36 -0.89
C ALA A 64 9.70 5.85 -1.54
N VAL A 65 10.77 5.84 -0.75
CA VAL A 65 12.15 6.01 -1.23
C VAL A 65 12.82 4.66 -1.12
N PHE A 66 13.39 4.18 -2.23
CA PHE A 66 14.11 2.92 -2.26
C PHE A 66 15.55 3.09 -1.77
N ARG A 67 16.03 2.07 -1.07
CA ARG A 67 17.45 1.91 -0.74
C ARG A 67 18.11 0.99 -1.77
N TYR A 68 19.41 1.18 -1.99
CA TYR A 68 20.24 0.43 -2.92
C TYR A 68 20.65 -0.94 -2.36
#